data_AF-A0AAP0PTK3-F1
#
_entry.id   AF-A0AAP0PTK3-F1
#
_cell.length_a   1.000
_cell.length_b   1.000
_cell.length_c   1.000
_cell.angle_alpha   90.00
_cell.angle_beta   90.00
_cell.angle_gamma   90.00
#
_symmetry.space_group_name_H-M   'P 1'
#
loop_
_entity.id
_entity.type
_entity.pdbx_description
1 polymer ?
#
loop_
_entity_poly.entity_id
_entity_poly.type
_entity_poly.pdbx_seq_one_letter_code
_entity_poly.pdbx_strand_id
1 'polypeptide(L)'
;MPNMSRLFVSGKALLEGQLSEGKKERMGVEGKLGVKMVDGEGGVWDLDFMHWTSVDKYVFSNQWIQFVEEFGVVEGRVLQIWCLRDTDSQLCFAFNVMED
;
A
#
# COMPACT_ATOMS: atom_id res chain seq x y z
N MET A 1 -21.00 4.08 -6.92
CA MET A 1 -19.91 3.10 -6.76
C MET A 1 -19.21 3.41 -5.46
N PRO A 2 -18.95 2.42 -4.58
CA PRO A 2 -18.14 2.65 -3.39
C PRO A 2 -16.79 3.22 -3.84
N ASN A 3 -16.29 4.22 -3.11
CA ASN A 3 -15.11 4.98 -3.52
C ASN A 3 -13.84 4.13 -3.27
N MET A 4 -13.58 3.13 -4.12
CA MET A 4 -12.44 2.21 -4.05
C MET A 4 -11.12 2.86 -4.50
N SER A 5 -11.05 4.19 -4.57
CA SER A 5 -9.87 4.91 -5.05
C SER A 5 -8.64 4.73 -4.16
N ARG A 6 -8.84 4.32 -2.90
CA ARG A 6 -7.79 4.18 -1.89
C ARG A 6 -8.11 3.07 -0.90
N LEU A 7 -7.10 2.31 -0.48
CA LEU A 7 -7.21 1.37 0.62
C LEU A 7 -6.63 1.96 1.90
N PHE A 8 -7.37 1.90 3.01
CA PHE A 8 -6.82 2.20 4.33
C PHE A 8 -6.03 1.01 4.88
N VAL A 9 -4.77 1.25 5.19
CA VAL A 9 -3.90 0.22 5.77
C VAL A 9 -3.93 0.32 7.30
N SER A 10 -4.18 -0.81 7.97
CA SER A 10 -4.08 -0.92 9.43
C SER A 10 -2.62 -1.18 9.86
N GLY A 11 -2.29 -0.98 11.13
CA GLY A 11 -0.92 -1.23 11.63
C GLY A 11 0.05 -0.07 11.45
N LYS A 12 -0.41 1.17 11.67
CA LYS A 12 0.39 2.41 11.63
C LYS A 12 1.78 2.28 12.27
N ALA A 13 1.86 1.81 13.51
CA ALA A 13 3.14 1.69 14.23
C ALA A 13 4.12 0.72 13.55
N LEU A 14 3.62 -0.38 12.94
CA LEU A 14 4.44 -1.32 12.18
C LEU A 14 4.99 -0.63 10.93
N LEU A 15 4.13 0.07 10.18
CA LEU A 15 4.50 0.79 8.96
C LEU A 15 5.51 1.89 9.23
N GLU A 16 5.31 2.68 10.29
CA GLU A 16 6.24 3.73 10.73
C GLU A 16 7.61 3.16 11.13
N GLY A 17 7.65 1.95 11.72
CA GLY A 17 8.89 1.24 12.02
C GLY A 17 9.65 0.75 10.77
N GLN A 18 8.96 0.60 9.64
CA GLN A 18 9.56 0.23 8.35
C GLN A 18 10.02 1.44 7.52
N LEU A 19 9.58 2.66 7.87
CA LEU A 19 10.02 3.87 7.22
C LEU A 19 11.30 4.40 7.88
N SER A 20 12.34 4.66 7.07
CA SER A 20 13.49 5.43 7.54
C SER A 20 13.08 6.88 7.78
N GLU A 21 13.80 7.60 8.65
CA GLU A 21 13.52 9.02 8.93
C GLU A 21 13.47 9.87 7.65
N GLY A 22 14.41 9.67 6.72
CA GLY A 22 14.38 10.37 5.43
C GLY A 22 13.17 10.02 4.55
N LYS A 23 12.59 8.82 4.67
CA LYS A 23 11.34 8.47 3.99
C LYS A 23 10.14 9.13 4.68
N LYS A 24 10.12 9.20 6.01
CA LYS A 24 9.08 9.94 6.75
C LYS A 24 9.09 11.42 6.39
N GLU A 25 10.27 12.02 6.32
CA GLU A 25 10.47 13.41 5.91
C GLU A 25 10.00 13.64 4.47
N ARG A 26 10.41 12.78 3.53
CA ARG A 26 9.92 12.86 2.13
C ARG A 26 8.41 12.70 2.03
N MET A 27 7.80 11.79 2.80
CA MET A 27 6.34 11.69 2.85
C MET A 27 5.69 12.95 3.43
N GLY A 28 6.34 13.64 4.38
CA GLY A 28 5.90 14.94 4.89
C GLY A 28 5.99 16.08 3.87
N VAL A 29 6.96 16.04 2.96
CA VAL A 29 7.21 17.08 1.93
C VAL A 29 6.48 16.80 0.62
N GLU A 30 6.66 15.61 0.05
CA GLU A 30 6.08 15.17 -1.24
C GLU A 30 4.64 14.65 -1.07
N GLY A 31 4.22 14.36 0.16
CA GLY A 31 2.90 13.82 0.47
C GLY A 31 2.73 12.34 0.11
N LYS A 32 3.72 11.70 -0.52
CA LYS A 32 3.66 10.29 -0.98
C LYS A 32 5.05 9.67 -1.16
N LEU A 33 5.08 8.35 -1.22
CA LEU A 33 6.25 7.52 -1.47
C LEU A 33 5.90 6.46 -2.53
N GLY A 34 6.63 6.42 -3.64
CA GLY A 34 6.49 5.35 -4.61
C GLY A 34 6.97 4.01 -4.03
N VAL A 35 6.14 2.97 -4.15
CA VAL A 35 6.40 1.63 -3.62
C VAL A 35 5.97 0.58 -4.64
N LYS A 36 6.61 -0.59 -4.58
CA LYS A 36 6.21 -1.75 -5.38
C LYS A 36 5.28 -2.64 -4.55
N MET A 37 4.23 -3.14 -5.19
CA MET A 37 3.40 -4.23 -4.66
C MET A 37 3.51 -5.46 -5.56
N VAL A 38 3.80 -6.61 -4.96
CA VAL A 38 3.97 -7.88 -5.67
C VAL A 38 2.74 -8.77 -5.45
N ASP A 39 2.20 -9.33 -6.54
CA ASP A 39 1.10 -10.31 -6.48
C ASP A 39 1.60 -11.75 -6.26
N GLY A 40 0.66 -12.66 -6.03
CA GLY A 40 0.96 -14.08 -5.80
C GLY A 40 1.57 -14.80 -7.01
N GLU A 41 1.46 -14.23 -8.21
CA GLU A 41 2.05 -14.75 -9.45
C GLU A 41 3.43 -14.13 -9.74
N GLY A 42 3.86 -13.17 -8.93
CA GLY A 42 5.14 -12.45 -9.08
C GLY A 42 5.06 -11.20 -9.96
N GLY A 43 3.87 -10.78 -10.39
CA GLY A 43 3.65 -9.51 -11.05
C GLY A 43 3.91 -8.33 -10.11
N VAL A 44 4.38 -7.21 -10.68
CA VAL A 44 4.84 -6.05 -9.92
C VAL A 44 4.03 -4.81 -10.31
N TRP A 45 3.50 -4.13 -9.31
CA TRP A 45 2.62 -2.98 -9.43
C TRP A 45 3.24 -1.76 -8.77
N ASP A 46 3.36 -0.66 -9.51
CA ASP A 46 3.90 0.60 -8.99
C ASP A 46 2.79 1.46 -8.38
N LEU A 47 2.81 1.60 -7.05
CA LEU A 47 1.82 2.31 -6.27
C LEU A 47 2.41 3.50 -5.53
N ASP A 48 1.53 4.45 -5.21
CA ASP A 48 1.86 5.54 -4.29
C ASP A 48 1.36 5.19 -2.89
N PHE A 49 2.26 5.18 -1.91
CA PHE A 49 1.97 5.03 -0.49
C PHE A 49 2.05 6.38 0.22
N MET A 50 0.99 6.79 0.90
CA MET A 50 0.92 8.12 1.52
C MET A 50 0.29 8.08 2.91
N HIS A 51 0.71 9.03 3.76
CA HIS A 51 0.02 9.31 5.02
C HIS A 51 -1.03 10.39 4.78
N TRP A 52 -2.29 10.01 4.89
CA TRP A 52 -3.41 10.94 4.80
C TRP A 52 -3.68 11.55 6.17
N THR A 53 -3.10 12.74 6.37
CA THR A 53 -3.06 13.44 7.67
C THR A 53 -4.44 13.79 8.22
N SER A 54 -5.42 14.18 7.39
CA SER A 54 -6.75 14.60 7.87
C SER A 54 -7.56 13.49 8.53
N VAL A 55 -7.21 12.23 8.27
CA VAL A 55 -7.84 11.05 8.89
C VAL A 55 -6.84 10.18 9.63
N ASP A 56 -5.58 10.62 9.72
CA ASP A 56 -4.43 9.92 10.29
C ASP A 56 -4.29 8.45 9.83
N LYS A 57 -4.42 8.20 8.53
CA LYS A 57 -4.32 6.85 7.94
C LYS A 57 -3.33 6.77 6.81
N TYR A 58 -2.66 5.63 6.69
CA TYR A 58 -1.87 5.30 5.51
C TYR A 58 -2.76 4.73 4.41
N VAL A 59 -2.47 5.11 3.16
CA VAL A 59 -3.23 4.66 1.99
C VAL A 59 -2.35 4.32 0.80
N PHE A 60 -2.82 3.37 0.00
CA PHE A 60 -2.34 3.14 -1.36
C PHE A 60 -3.18 3.93 -2.37
N SER A 61 -2.53 4.42 -3.42
CA SER A 61 -3.16 5.15 -4.53
C SER A 61 -2.40 4.93 -5.84
N ASN A 62 -2.59 5.78 -6.85
CA ASN A 62 -2.10 5.60 -8.23
C ASN A 62 -2.77 4.41 -8.93
N GLN A 63 -2.03 3.32 -9.20
CA GLN A 63 -2.58 2.14 -9.88
C GLN A 63 -3.49 1.27 -8.99
N TRP A 64 -3.81 1.73 -7.77
CA TRP A 64 -4.66 0.99 -6.84
C TRP A 64 -6.02 0.59 -7.44
N ILE A 65 -6.65 1.45 -8.24
CA ILE A 65 -7.95 1.12 -8.87
C ILE A 65 -7.79 -0.03 -9.87
N GLN A 66 -6.77 0.04 -10.73
CA GLN A 66 -6.50 -0.99 -11.74
C GLN A 66 -6.14 -2.32 -11.07
N PHE A 67 -5.34 -2.24 -10.02
CA PHE A 67 -5.01 -3.37 -9.17
C PHE A 67 -6.27 -4.03 -8.58
N VAL A 68 -7.19 -3.23 -8.03
CA VAL A 68 -8.44 -3.73 -7.46
C VAL A 68 -9.32 -4.42 -8.51
N GLU A 69 -9.39 -3.85 -9.71
CA GLU A 69 -10.15 -4.42 -10.84
C GLU A 69 -9.54 -5.76 -11.31
N GLU A 70 -8.22 -5.83 -11.44
CA GLU A 70 -7.50 -7.03 -11.87
C GLU A 70 -7.71 -8.20 -10.91
N PHE A 71 -7.60 -7.95 -9.59
CA PHE A 71 -7.68 -8.99 -8.57
C PHE A 71 -9.08 -9.16 -7.96
N GLY A 72 -10.11 -8.54 -8.55
CA GLY A 72 -11.50 -8.68 -8.10
C GLY A 72 -11.72 -8.27 -6.63
N VAL A 73 -10.93 -7.31 -6.14
CA VAL A 73 -11.02 -6.83 -4.76
C VAL A 73 -12.31 -6.02 -4.61
N VAL A 74 -13.31 -6.62 -3.97
CA VAL A 74 -14.59 -5.96 -3.73
C VAL A 74 -14.83 -5.76 -2.24
N GLU A 75 -15.76 -4.86 -1.91
CA GLU A 75 -16.21 -4.67 -0.52
C GLU A 75 -16.63 -6.01 0.10
N GLY A 76 -16.18 -6.25 1.34
CA GLY A 76 -16.42 -7.50 2.05
C GLY A 76 -15.31 -8.55 1.90
N ARG A 77 -14.41 -8.42 0.90
CA ARG A 77 -13.22 -9.28 0.81
C ARG A 77 -12.15 -8.87 1.82
N VAL A 78 -11.42 -9.87 2.34
CA VAL A 78 -10.28 -9.65 3.22
C VAL A 78 -9.00 -9.66 2.39
N LEU A 79 -8.23 -8.58 2.50
CA LEU A 79 -6.89 -8.47 1.93
C LEU A 79 -5.86 -8.69 3.03
N GLN A 80 -4.96 -9.64 2.82
CA GLN A 80 -3.72 -9.72 3.58
C GLN A 80 -2.65 -8.90 2.85
N ILE A 81 -1.96 -8.05 3.59
CA ILE A 81 -0.88 -7.21 3.06
C ILE A 81 0.34 -7.42 3.93
N TRP A 82 1.45 -7.80 3.30
CA TRP A 82 2.75 -7.89 3.93
C TRP A 82 3.57 -6.67 3.59
N CYS A 83 4.32 -6.21 4.57
CA CYS A 83 5.28 -5.12 4.45
C CYS A 83 6.67 -5.73 4.49
N LEU A 84 7.47 -5.52 3.45
CA LEU A 84 8.78 -6.13 3.26
C LEU A 84 9.80 -5.13 2.72
N ARG A 85 11.06 -5.58 2.63
CA ARG A 85 12.13 -4.86 1.95
C ARG A 85 12.65 -5.67 0.78
N ASP A 86 12.91 -4.99 -0.33
CA ASP A 86 13.57 -5.61 -1.48
C ASP A 86 15.09 -5.70 -1.27
N THR A 87 15.79 -6.20 -2.28
CA THR A 87 17.26 -6.37 -2.28
C THR A 87 18.01 -5.05 -2.09
N ASP A 88 17.40 -3.93 -2.47
CA ASP A 88 17.95 -2.58 -2.34
C ASP A 88 17.49 -1.90 -1.03
N SER A 89 16.94 -2.69 -0.09
CA SER A 89 16.36 -2.25 1.18
C SER A 89 15.22 -1.24 1.02
N GLN A 90 14.62 -1.14 -0.17
CA GLN A 90 13.46 -0.30 -0.41
C GLN A 90 12.20 -0.94 0.15
N LEU A 91 11.26 -0.09 0.55
CA LEU A 91 9.99 -0.53 1.10
C LEU A 91 9.15 -1.09 -0.05
N CYS A 92 8.67 -2.31 0.11
CA CYS A 92 7.77 -2.96 -0.82
C CYS A 92 6.67 -3.71 -0.08
N PHE A 93 5.65 -4.08 -0.82
CA PHE A 93 4.48 -4.77 -0.29
C PHE A 93 4.22 -6.03 -1.10
N ALA A 94 3.57 -6.99 -0.47
CA ALA A 94 2.95 -8.12 -1.14
C ALA A 94 1.52 -8.21 -0.63
N PHE A 95 0.64 -8.82 -1.41
CA PHE A 95 -0.73 -9.00 -0.98
C PHE A 95 -1.24 -10.39 -1.35
N ASN A 96 -2.32 -10.76 -0.68
CA ASN A 96 -3.15 -11.89 -1.04
C ASN A 96 -4.61 -11.51 -0.81
N VAL A 97 -5.48 -11.88 -1.75
CA VAL A 97 -6.92 -11.81 -1.55
C VAL A 97 -7.33 -13.11 -0.87
N MET A 98 -7.91 -13.02 0.32
CA MET A 98 -8.40 -14.21 1.01
C MET A 98 -9.71 -14.64 0.35
N GLU A 99 -9.71 -15.87 -0.17
CA GLU A 99 -10.94 -16.57 -0.50
C GLU A 99 -11.60 -17.07 0.79
N ASP A 100 -12.93 -17.09 0.81
CA ASP A 100 -13.71 -17.64 1.95
C ASP A 100 -13.59 -19.17 2.01
#